data_AF-A0A7S0HII8-F1
#
_entry.id   AF-A0A7S0HII8-F1
#
_cell.length_a   1.000
_cell.length_b   1.000
_cell.length_c   1.000
_cell.angle_alpha   90.00
_cell.angle_beta   90.00
_cell.angle_gamma   90.00
#
_symmetry.space_group_name_H-M   'P 1'
#
loop_
_entity.id
_entity.type
_entity.pdbx_description
1 polymer ?
#
loop_
_entity_poly.entity_id
_entity_poly.type
_entity_poly.pdbx_seq_one_letter_code
_entity_poly.pdbx_strand_id
1 'polypeptide(L)'
;VLAGDEVGDEPPDVVSALRERQREEELSGDAQYFCERCDCKRDAVRGVRLSHLPPILSFHLARFRYRRVETQPGCMGCLPLCGERDGDHRLVKLITPLRFSQTLRMAEFTAAEPTAVGGAPAASANASANASGASSV
;
A
#
# COMPACT_ATOMS: atom_id res chain seq x y z
N VAL A 1 9.70 3.29 -22.55
CA VAL A 1 8.96 2.19 -23.19
C VAL A 1 8.55 1.24 -22.08
N LEU A 2 7.44 1.55 -21.39
CA LEU A 2 6.88 0.62 -20.43
C LEU A 2 5.99 -0.33 -21.21
N ALA A 3 6.26 -1.62 -21.00
CA ALA A 3 5.65 -2.75 -21.67
C ALA A 3 4.13 -2.60 -21.72
N GLY A 4 3.57 -2.87 -22.89
CA GLY A 4 2.14 -2.93 -23.07
C GLY A 4 1.57 -3.99 -22.15
N ASP A 5 0.60 -3.58 -21.33
CA ASP A 5 -0.37 -4.49 -20.79
C ASP A 5 -1.11 -5.13 -21.97
N GLU A 6 -0.71 -6.35 -22.33
CA GLU A 6 -1.55 -7.30 -23.06
C GLU A 6 -2.71 -7.67 -22.11
N VAL A 7 -3.64 -6.73 -21.93
CA VAL A 7 -4.91 -6.99 -21.24
C VAL A 7 -5.69 -7.87 -22.19
N GLY A 8 -5.63 -9.18 -21.96
CA GLY A 8 -6.60 -10.10 -22.53
C GLY A 8 -8.00 -9.51 -22.37
N ASP A 9 -8.81 -9.62 -23.42
CA ASP A 9 -10.17 -9.05 -23.58
C ASP A 9 -11.18 -9.38 -22.45
N GLU A 10 -10.77 -10.13 -21.44
CA GLU A 10 -11.56 -10.50 -20.28
C GLU A 10 -11.63 -9.33 -19.27
N PRO A 11 -12.84 -8.90 -18.87
CA PRO A 11 -12.99 -7.86 -17.85
C PRO A 11 -12.39 -8.29 -16.51
N PRO A 12 -11.79 -7.35 -15.74
CA PRO A 12 -11.14 -7.65 -14.48
C PRO A 12 -12.10 -8.32 -13.48
N ASP A 13 -11.57 -9.25 -12.70
CA ASP A 13 -12.29 -9.97 -11.64
C ASP A 13 -11.86 -9.48 -10.25
N VAL A 14 -12.72 -9.71 -9.26
CA VAL A 14 -12.47 -9.42 -7.83
C VAL A 14 -11.25 -10.17 -7.31
N VAL A 15 -11.05 -11.44 -7.66
CA VAL A 15 -9.91 -12.24 -7.17
C VAL A 15 -8.61 -11.65 -7.71
N SER A 16 -8.56 -11.34 -9.01
CA SER A 16 -7.43 -10.65 -9.62
C SER A 16 -7.16 -9.29 -8.99
N ALA A 17 -8.20 -8.50 -8.73
CA ALA A 17 -8.06 -7.23 -8.03
C ALA A 17 -7.53 -7.42 -6.61
N LEU A 18 -8.03 -8.40 -5.85
CA LEU A 18 -7.54 -8.71 -4.50
C LEU A 18 -6.06 -9.13 -4.50
N ARG A 19 -5.63 -9.92 -5.48
CA ARG A 19 -4.21 -10.29 -5.67
C ARG A 19 -3.35 -9.05 -5.91
N GLU A 20 -3.80 -8.15 -6.79
CA GLU A 20 -3.09 -6.90 -7.03
C GLU A 20 -3.03 -6.02 -5.77
N ARG A 21 -4.09 -6.01 -4.94
CA ARG A 21 -4.09 -5.27 -3.67
C ARG A 21 -3.13 -5.85 -2.63
N GLN A 22 -2.87 -7.15 -2.67
CA GLN A 22 -1.93 -7.84 -1.78
C GLN A 22 -0.54 -8.00 -2.38
N ARG A 23 -0.32 -7.53 -3.62
CA ARG A 23 0.96 -7.57 -4.29
C ARG A 23 2.00 -6.79 -3.49
N GLU A 24 3.16 -7.41 -3.34
CA GLU A 24 4.30 -6.80 -2.66
C GLU A 24 4.92 -5.71 -3.54
N GLU A 25 5.23 -4.57 -2.93
CA GLU A 25 5.80 -3.38 -3.55
C GLU A 25 7.19 -3.15 -2.98
N GLU A 26 8.17 -2.95 -3.87
CA GLU A 26 9.53 -2.60 -3.47
C GLU A 26 9.64 -1.10 -3.18
N LEU A 27 9.96 -0.79 -1.93
CA LEU A 27 10.22 0.56 -1.45
C LEU A 27 11.70 0.90 -1.69
N SER A 28 12.00 1.50 -2.85
CA SER A 28 13.35 1.93 -3.24
C SER A 28 13.39 3.40 -3.68
N GLY A 29 14.59 3.95 -3.84
CA GLY A 29 14.80 5.36 -4.21
C GLY A 29 14.19 6.35 -3.20
N ASP A 30 13.37 7.28 -3.69
CA ASP A 30 12.73 8.29 -2.83
C ASP A 30 11.71 7.68 -1.84
N ALA A 31 11.17 6.50 -2.17
CA ALA A 31 10.16 5.79 -1.40
C ALA A 31 10.75 4.81 -0.36
N GLN A 32 12.07 4.81 -0.15
CA GLN A 32 12.74 3.94 0.83
C GLN A 32 12.13 4.05 2.24
N TYR A 33 12.09 2.90 2.91
CA TYR A 33 11.60 2.81 4.29
C TYR A 33 12.62 3.37 5.27
N PHE A 34 12.19 4.24 6.17
CA PHE A 34 13.04 4.72 7.26
C PHE A 34 13.04 3.70 8.40
N CYS A 35 14.18 3.06 8.63
CA CYS A 35 14.32 2.08 9.70
C CYS A 35 14.78 2.75 10.99
N GLU A 36 13.90 2.85 11.99
CA GLU A 36 14.19 3.47 13.29
C GLU A 36 15.36 2.81 14.04
N ARG A 37 15.59 1.51 13.83
CA ARG A 37 16.71 0.78 14.44
C ARG A 37 18.07 1.13 13.82
N CYS A 38 18.07 1.51 12.54
CA CYS A 38 19.29 1.82 11.81
C CYS A 38 19.47 3.33 11.58
N ASP A 39 18.46 4.12 11.93
CA ASP A 39 18.38 5.56 11.78
C ASP A 39 18.68 6.03 10.34
N CYS A 40 18.25 5.24 9.34
CA CYS A 40 18.50 5.53 7.93
C CYS A 40 17.44 4.96 6.99
N LYS A 41 17.37 5.51 5.78
CA LYS A 41 16.53 5.01 4.68
C LYS A 41 17.13 3.72 4.11
N ARG A 42 16.30 2.71 3.93
CA ARG A 42 16.67 1.40 3.39
C ARG A 42 15.64 0.91 2.40
N ASP A 43 16.11 0.10 1.46
CA ASP A 43 15.23 -0.64 0.59
C ASP A 43 14.46 -1.68 1.41
N ALA A 44 13.16 -1.77 1.16
CA ALA A 44 12.26 -2.67 1.88
C ALA A 44 11.16 -3.19 0.94
N VAL A 45 10.46 -4.23 1.38
CA VAL A 45 9.29 -4.76 0.69
C VAL A 45 8.05 -4.45 1.53
N ARG A 46 7.05 -3.82 0.92
CA ARG A 46 5.76 -3.50 1.55
C ARG A 46 4.68 -4.38 0.95
N GLY A 47 3.98 -5.13 1.79
CA GLY A 47 2.81 -5.91 1.40
C GLY A 47 1.66 -5.70 2.38
N VAL A 48 0.46 -6.08 1.95
CA VAL A 48 -0.76 -6.07 2.78
C VAL A 48 -1.38 -7.46 2.74
N ARG A 49 -1.71 -8.02 3.90
CA ARG A 49 -2.41 -9.30 4.04
C ARG A 49 -3.57 -9.17 5.01
N LEU A 50 -4.61 -9.98 4.83
CA LEU A 50 -5.71 -10.06 5.79
C LEU A 50 -5.28 -10.97 6.95
N SER A 51 -5.37 -10.51 8.20
CA SER A 51 -5.06 -11.38 9.35
C SER A 51 -6.20 -12.38 9.60
N HIS A 52 -7.42 -11.88 9.66
CA HIS A 52 -8.63 -12.67 9.86
C HIS A 52 -9.76 -12.14 9.00
N LEU A 53 -10.75 -13.00 8.69
CA LEU A 53 -11.92 -12.59 7.95
C LEU A 53 -13.10 -12.28 8.88
N PRO A 54 -13.77 -11.13 8.70
CA PRO A 54 -15.03 -10.87 9.38
C PRO A 54 -16.13 -11.79 8.82
N PRO A 55 -17.19 -12.11 9.62
CA PRO A 55 -18.34 -12.88 9.14
C PRO A 55 -19.07 -12.22 7.97
N ILE A 56 -19.04 -10.89 7.92
CA ILE A 56 -19.61 -10.10 6.83
C ILE A 56 -18.47 -9.26 6.24
N LEU A 57 -18.12 -9.54 4.99
CA LEU A 57 -17.09 -8.82 4.24
C LEU A 57 -17.74 -7.87 3.22
N SER A 58 -17.39 -6.58 3.29
CA SER A 58 -17.86 -5.56 2.36
C SER A 58 -16.74 -5.15 1.41
N PHE A 59 -17.01 -5.15 0.11
CA PHE A 59 -16.08 -4.67 -0.91
C PHE A 59 -16.53 -3.33 -1.48
N HIS A 60 -15.69 -2.31 -1.35
CA HIS A 60 -15.88 -1.04 -2.03
C HIS A 60 -15.17 -1.04 -3.38
N LEU A 61 -15.94 -1.08 -4.47
CA LEU A 61 -15.39 -0.92 -5.81
C LEU A 61 -15.00 0.54 -6.02
N ALA A 62 -13.70 0.82 -6.16
CA ALA A 62 -13.15 2.16 -6.37
C ALA A 62 -13.42 2.70 -7.79
N ARG A 63 -14.71 2.83 -8.15
CA ARG A 63 -15.20 3.26 -9.46
C ARG A 63 -15.13 4.78 -9.69
N PHE A 64 -14.55 5.54 -8.77
CA PHE A 64 -14.42 6.99 -8.93
C PHE A 64 -12.95 7.38 -8.84
N ARG A 65 -12.47 8.14 -9.82
CA ARG A 65 -11.10 8.66 -9.85
C ARG A 65 -11.10 10.11 -10.28
N TYR A 66 -10.13 10.86 -9.79
CA TYR A 66 -9.87 12.20 -10.26
C TYR A 66 -9.02 12.13 -11.53
N ARG A 67 -9.55 12.67 -12.63
CA ARG A 67 -8.81 12.86 -13.87
C ARG A 67 -8.42 14.32 -13.99
N ARG A 68 -7.14 14.61 -14.21
CA ARG A 68 -6.70 15.96 -14.58
C ARG A 68 -7.37 16.30 -15.92
N VAL A 69 -8.14 17.37 -15.92
CA VAL A 69 -8.67 17.98 -17.13
C VAL A 69 -7.65 19.03 -17.54
N GLU A 70 -7.06 18.85 -18.71
CA GLU A 70 -6.31 19.92 -19.33
C GLU A 70 -7.31 21.03 -19.67
N THR A 71 -7.22 22.14 -18.95
CA THR A 71 -7.89 23.38 -19.34
C THR A 71 -7.48 23.70 -20.77
N GLN A 72 -8.43 23.75 -21.70
CA GLN A 72 -8.15 24.24 -23.05
C GLN A 72 -7.45 25.61 -22.95
N PRO A 73 -6.36 25.84 -23.70
CA PRO A 73 -5.78 27.17 -23.83
C PRO A 73 -6.76 28.04 -24.62
N GLY A 74 -7.75 28.62 -23.93
CA GLY A 74 -8.94 29.22 -24.54
C GLY A 74 -9.41 30.53 -23.91
N CYS A 75 -8.64 31.11 -22.99
CA CYS A 75 -8.77 32.54 -22.63
C CYS A 75 -7.51 33.26 -23.13
N MET A 76 -7.34 33.32 -24.45
CA MET A 76 -6.46 34.32 -25.07
C MET A 76 -7.17 35.67 -25.01
N GLY A 77 -7.35 36.23 -23.81
CA GLY A 77 -8.05 37.51 -23.64
C GLY A 77 -8.22 38.03 -22.20
N CYS A 78 -8.07 37.19 -21.18
CA CYS A 78 -8.20 37.63 -19.79
C CYS A 78 -6.80 37.84 -19.17
N LEU A 79 -6.24 39.03 -19.38
CA LEU A 79 -5.10 39.55 -18.60
C LEU A 79 -5.46 39.66 -17.09
N PRO A 80 -4.47 39.88 -16.21
CA PRO A 80 -3.95 38.96 -15.20
C PRO A 80 -4.83 38.79 -13.95
N LEU A 81 -6.16 38.88 -14.06
CA LEU A 81 -7.10 38.78 -12.93
C LEU A 81 -7.64 37.37 -12.69
N CYS A 82 -7.41 36.45 -13.64
CA CYS A 82 -7.70 35.04 -13.45
C CYS A 82 -6.51 34.42 -12.70
N GLY A 83 -6.54 34.48 -11.36
CA GLY A 83 -5.57 33.80 -10.51
C GLY A 83 -5.40 32.34 -10.92
N GLU A 84 -4.18 31.82 -10.76
CA GLU A 84 -3.78 30.45 -11.05
C GLU A 84 -4.84 29.48 -10.50
N ARG A 85 -5.73 28.99 -11.39
CA ARG A 85 -6.76 28.03 -11.00
C ARG A 85 -6.05 26.71 -10.76
N ASP A 86 -5.79 26.46 -9.49
CA ASP A 86 -5.30 25.20 -8.99
C ASP A 86 -6.16 24.05 -9.53
N GLY A 87 -5.55 23.23 -10.38
CA GLY A 87 -5.96 21.87 -10.74
C GLY A 87 -7.45 21.62 -11.01
N ASP A 88 -7.87 21.74 -12.28
CA ASP A 88 -9.14 21.18 -12.74
C ASP A 88 -9.07 19.63 -12.75
N HIS A 89 -9.19 19.02 -11.56
CA HIS A 89 -9.38 17.59 -11.41
C HIS A 89 -10.87 17.27 -11.41
N ARG A 90 -11.37 16.58 -12.44
CA ARG A 90 -12.76 16.14 -12.52
C ARG A 90 -12.90 14.73 -11.96
N LEU A 91 -13.86 14.55 -11.06
CA LEU A 91 -14.27 13.22 -10.61
C LEU A 91 -14.99 12.50 -11.77
N VAL A 92 -14.44 11.37 -12.20
CA VAL A 92 -15.01 10.54 -13.27
C VAL A 92 -15.40 9.17 -12.73
N LYS A 93 -16.51 8.64 -13.23
CA LYS A 93 -16.97 7.28 -12.93
C LYS A 93 -16.36 6.29 -13.92
N LEU A 94 -15.63 5.31 -13.41
CA LEU A 94 -15.15 4.16 -14.15
C LEU A 94 -16.33 3.21 -14.38
N ILE A 95 -16.67 3.03 -15.65
CA ILE A 95 -17.77 2.17 -16.10
C ILE A 95 -17.28 0.81 -16.61
N THR A 96 -15.97 0.56 -16.55
CA THR A 96 -15.37 -0.69 -16.98
C THR A 96 -16.07 -1.86 -16.26
N PRO A 97 -16.54 -2.88 -17.01
CA PRO A 97 -17.16 -4.05 -16.41
C PRO A 97 -16.18 -4.75 -15.47
N LEU A 98 -16.70 -5.28 -14.37
CA LEU A 98 -15.94 -6.07 -13.41
C LEU A 98 -16.73 -7.34 -13.11
N ARG A 99 -16.11 -8.50 -13.27
CA ARG A 99 -16.71 -9.79 -12.93
C ARG A 99 -16.66 -9.99 -11.42
N PHE A 100 -17.74 -10.55 -10.88
CA PHE A 100 -17.85 -10.89 -9.46
C PHE A 100 -18.40 -12.31 -9.36
N SER A 101 -17.58 -13.25 -8.88
CA SER A 101 -18.03 -14.63 -8.69
C SER A 101 -19.01 -14.72 -7.52
N GLN A 102 -20.02 -15.59 -7.64
CA GLN A 102 -20.97 -15.83 -6.55
C GLN A 102 -20.29 -16.46 -5.32
N THR A 103 -19.19 -17.17 -5.54
CA THR A 103 -18.40 -17.81 -4.48
C THR A 103 -16.96 -17.31 -4.56
N LEU A 104 -16.46 -16.77 -3.46
CA LEU A 104 -15.08 -16.31 -3.31
C LEU A 104 -14.36 -17.16 -2.25
N ARG A 105 -13.25 -17.79 -2.63
CA ARG A 105 -12.41 -18.54 -1.69
C ARG A 105 -11.40 -17.58 -1.07
N MET A 106 -11.69 -17.11 0.14
CA MET A 106 -10.88 -16.08 0.79
C MET A 106 -9.69 -16.61 1.60
N ALA A 107 -9.61 -17.93 1.81
CA ALA A 107 -8.55 -18.56 2.61
C ALA A 107 -7.13 -18.34 2.02
N GLU A 108 -7.01 -18.11 0.71
CA GLU A 108 -5.70 -17.83 0.08
C GLU A 108 -5.19 -16.40 0.34
N PHE A 109 -6.07 -15.50 0.79
CA PHE A 109 -5.80 -14.08 1.02
C PHE A 109 -5.56 -13.75 2.50
N THR A 110 -5.70 -14.74 3.38
CA THR A 110 -5.34 -14.60 4.79
C THR A 110 -3.88 -14.93 5.01
N ALA A 111 -3.20 -14.13 5.81
CA ALA A 111 -1.90 -14.53 6.34
C ALA A 111 -2.08 -15.86 7.08
N ALA A 112 -1.23 -16.84 6.78
CA ALA A 112 -1.06 -17.93 7.71
C ALA A 112 -0.62 -17.30 9.04
N GLU A 113 -1.19 -17.75 10.16
CA GLU A 113 -0.66 -17.42 11.49
C GLU A 113 0.86 -17.55 11.41
N PRO A 114 1.63 -16.57 11.92
CA PRO A 114 3.07 -16.70 11.96
C PRO A 114 3.37 -17.92 12.82
N THR A 115 3.60 -19.08 12.18
CA THR A 115 4.21 -20.22 12.82
C THR A 115 5.50 -19.67 13.38
N ALA A 116 5.57 -19.60 14.72
CA ALA A 116 6.74 -19.13 15.42
C ALA A 116 7.94 -19.93 14.90
N VAL A 117 8.70 -19.32 14.00
CA VAL A 117 9.99 -19.85 13.57
C VAL A 117 10.92 -19.60 14.75
N GLY A 118 10.89 -20.54 15.68
CA GLY A 118 11.96 -20.71 16.65
C GLY A 118 13.24 -21.04 15.89
N GLY A 119 14.27 -20.21 16.07
CA GLY A 119 15.63 -20.58 15.67
C GLY A 119 16.55 -19.44 15.27
N ALA A 120 16.97 -18.60 16.22
CA ALA A 120 18.38 -18.28 16.48
C ALA A 120 18.51 -17.35 17.70
N PRO A 121 19.32 -17.70 18.72
CA PRO A 121 19.56 -16.84 19.86
C PRO A 121 20.63 -15.81 19.47
N ALA A 122 20.23 -14.54 19.30
CA ALA A 122 21.20 -13.46 19.42
C ALA A 122 21.47 -13.29 20.92
N ALA A 123 22.62 -13.79 21.37
CA ALA A 123 23.13 -13.64 22.72
C ALA A 123 23.03 -12.18 23.17
N SER A 124 22.15 -11.90 24.14
CA SER A 124 22.31 -10.74 25.02
C SER A 124 22.84 -11.28 26.33
N ALA A 125 24.16 -11.12 26.51
CA ALA A 125 24.78 -11.31 27.81
C ALA A 125 24.23 -10.24 28.75
N ASN A 126 23.38 -10.66 29.69
CA ASN A 126 23.06 -9.86 30.87
C ASN A 126 24.32 -9.78 31.75
N ALA A 127 25.11 -8.71 31.60
CA ALA A 127 26.06 -8.31 32.62
C ALA A 127 25.34 -7.38 33.61
N SER A 128 24.74 -7.96 34.65
CA SER A 128 24.43 -7.22 35.89
C SER A 128 25.76 -6.89 36.57
N ALA A 129 26.22 -5.64 36.45
CA ALA A 129 27.20 -5.10 37.37
C ALA A 129 26.48 -4.70 38.66
N ASN A 130 26.49 -5.61 39.64
CA ASN A 130 26.11 -5.31 41.01
C ASN A 130 27.23 -4.47 41.64
N ALA A 131 27.08 -3.15 41.68
CA ALA A 131 27.92 -2.28 42.51
C ALA A 131 27.28 -2.16 43.89
N SER A 132 27.55 -3.14 44.74
CA SER A 132 27.33 -3.02 46.18
C SER A 132 28.42 -2.12 46.77
N GLY A 133 28.07 -0.85 47.03
CA GLY A 133 28.88 0.09 47.80
C GLY A 133 28.16 0.39 49.11
N ALA A 134 28.78 -0.04 50.22
CA ALA A 134 28.20 -0.12 51.54
C ALA A 134 27.88 1.24 52.17
N SER A 135 26.78 1.28 52.93
CA SER A 135 26.51 2.26 53.97
C SER A 135 26.98 1.67 55.30
N SER A 136 27.89 2.37 56.00
CA SER A 136 28.07 2.18 57.44
C SER A 136 28.81 3.37 58.07
N VAL A 137 28.07 4.04 58.97
CA VAL A 137 28.45 4.92 60.10
C VAL A 137 29.03 6.30 59.78
#